data_AF-A0A9P0P7S3-F1
#
_entry.id   AF-A0A9P0P7S3-F1
#
_cell.length_a   1.000
_cell.length_b   1.000
_cell.length_c   1.000
_cell.angle_alpha   90.00
_cell.angle_beta   90.00
_cell.angle_gamma   90.00
#
_symmetry.space_group_name_H-M   'P 1'
#
loop_
_entity.id
_entity.type
_entity.pdbx_description
1 polymer ?
#
loop_
_entity_poly.entity_id
_entity_poly.type
_entity_poly.pdbx_seq_one_letter_code
_entity_poly.pdbx_strand_id
1 'polypeptide(L)'
;MSYSNLIHVSAVQGKYNFCVALEVFALKTCRKKKTCVELDELKAVAQLYFNISRSRARRGELEKYLHISYVAWRLMTSSQLETLVFVSLPFLVHMLLLRRQVTEFGNLLQEIRDLLDQDHDNSLKCWFYAMCMCLHLDTGLIAQPYAKCVKYIQGEGMEPTLRDPNGKARLIVCIWLWEVRNENWEAATVWQKTAWDFTIQDEGESVGNYLTCMYLIEGLIIYMVYKMDRKNLTAIARADSLLKTLFKNITKAQKACRLITPRLYHLKAYYTIAKFNDYKKGIELLNKAKKFAEKYCNDLESSWIKHSELAWVHKMSREESEYWKEHCEEEHIVDFQEVEAAEKLGHYTLPLPIYI
;
A
#
# COMPACT_ATOMS: atom_id res chain seq x y z
N MET A 1 -23.79 -2.52 17.79
CA MET A 1 -23.69 -2.48 16.31
C MET A 1 -23.89 -1.08 15.72
N SER A 2 -24.86 -0.27 16.15
CA SER A 2 -25.18 1.03 15.51
C SER A 2 -24.02 2.03 15.43
N TYR A 3 -23.20 2.19 16.49
CA TYR A 3 -22.03 3.07 16.44
C TYR A 3 -20.98 2.61 15.41
N SER A 4 -20.77 1.30 15.29
CA SER A 4 -19.76 0.72 14.40
C SER A 4 -20.07 1.06 12.93
N ASN A 5 -21.32 0.85 12.51
CA ASN A 5 -21.78 1.14 11.15
C ASN A 5 -21.75 2.66 10.86
N LEU A 6 -22.18 3.48 11.83
CA LEU A 6 -22.14 4.93 11.67
C LEU A 6 -20.71 5.48 11.53
N ILE A 7 -19.77 4.95 12.32
CA ILE A 7 -18.34 5.31 12.19
C ILE A 7 -17.82 4.92 10.81
N HIS A 8 -18.13 3.71 10.35
CA HIS A 8 -17.71 3.22 9.03
C HIS A 8 -18.21 4.12 7.89
N VAL A 9 -19.53 4.33 7.79
CA VAL A 9 -20.14 5.14 6.72
C VAL A 9 -19.63 6.59 6.77
N SER A 10 -19.55 7.17 7.97
CA SER A 10 -19.06 8.55 8.12
C SER A 10 -17.60 8.69 7.72
N ALA A 11 -16.77 7.67 7.99
CA ALA A 11 -15.36 7.67 7.63
C ALA A 11 -15.16 7.55 6.11
N VAL A 12 -15.96 6.71 5.44
CA VAL A 12 -15.98 6.60 3.97
C VAL A 12 -16.38 7.94 3.32
N GLN A 13 -17.31 8.69 3.93
CA GLN A 13 -17.71 10.02 3.47
C GLN A 13 -16.72 11.15 3.84
N GLY A 14 -15.65 10.85 4.59
CA GLY A 14 -14.69 11.87 5.04
C GLY A 14 -15.21 12.79 6.15
N LYS A 15 -16.30 12.43 6.84
CA LYS A 15 -16.91 13.23 7.94
C LYS A 15 -16.16 13.03 9.26
N TYR A 16 -14.88 13.38 9.30
CA TYR A 16 -13.97 13.01 10.38
C TYR A 16 -14.35 13.57 11.77
N ASN A 17 -14.82 14.82 11.85
CA ASN A 17 -15.23 15.40 13.14
C ASN A 17 -16.37 14.60 13.78
N PHE A 18 -17.31 14.14 12.95
CA PHE A 18 -18.41 13.30 13.41
C PHE A 18 -17.91 11.89 13.80
N CYS A 19 -16.98 11.30 13.05
CA CYS A 19 -16.34 10.04 13.43
C CYS A 19 -15.66 10.12 14.80
N VAL A 20 -14.92 11.20 15.09
CA VAL A 20 -14.25 11.40 16.38
C VAL A 20 -15.26 11.47 17.53
N ALA A 21 -16.36 12.21 17.34
CA ALA A 21 -17.43 12.28 18.34
C ALA A 21 -18.04 10.89 18.60
N LEU A 22 -18.41 10.16 17.53
CA LEU A 22 -18.96 8.81 17.63
C LEU A 22 -18.00 7.84 18.32
N GLU A 23 -16.72 7.90 17.99
CA GLU A 23 -15.66 7.10 18.60
C GLU A 23 -15.60 7.34 20.12
N VAL A 24 -15.59 8.61 20.55
CA VAL A 24 -15.57 8.97 21.98
C VAL A 24 -16.81 8.43 22.71
N PHE A 25 -18.00 8.56 22.12
CA PHE A 25 -19.23 8.02 22.72
C PHE A 25 -19.24 6.50 22.78
N ALA A 26 -18.79 5.83 21.72
CA ALA A 26 -18.74 4.38 21.65
C ALA A 26 -17.77 3.81 22.70
N LEU A 27 -16.55 4.36 22.79
CA LEU A 27 -15.55 3.93 23.78
C LEU A 27 -16.01 4.21 25.22
N LYS A 28 -16.64 5.36 25.48
CA LYS A 28 -17.24 5.66 26.79
C LYS A 28 -18.34 4.65 27.16
N THR A 29 -19.13 4.21 26.19
CA THR A 29 -20.19 3.22 26.41
C THR A 29 -19.60 1.86 26.77
N CYS A 30 -18.58 1.39 26.02
CA CYS A 30 -17.86 0.16 26.34
C CYS A 30 -17.28 0.19 27.77
N ARG A 31 -16.70 1.32 28.19
CA ARG A 31 -16.09 1.48 29.52
C ARG A 31 -17.09 1.44 30.69
N LYS A 32 -18.39 1.70 30.45
CA LYS A 32 -19.41 1.72 31.51
C LYS A 32 -19.77 0.31 32.00
N LYS A 33 -19.51 -0.73 31.21
CA LYS A 33 -19.81 -2.11 31.62
C LYS A 33 -18.79 -2.56 32.67
N LYS A 34 -19.28 -2.96 33.85
CA LYS A 34 -18.48 -3.46 34.98
C LYS A 34 -18.66 -4.97 35.21
N THR A 35 -19.53 -5.61 34.44
CA THR A 35 -19.86 -7.03 34.53
C THR A 35 -19.00 -7.85 33.57
N CYS A 36 -19.10 -9.18 33.66
CA CYS A 36 -18.51 -10.08 32.68
C CYS A 36 -18.97 -9.73 31.25
N VAL A 37 -18.09 -9.92 30.28
CA VAL A 37 -18.33 -9.67 28.85
C VAL A 37 -18.65 -11.00 28.18
N GLU A 38 -19.84 -11.10 27.60
CA GLU A 38 -20.26 -12.28 26.85
C GLU A 38 -19.59 -12.35 25.48
N LEU A 39 -19.56 -13.52 24.86
CA LEU A 39 -18.89 -13.73 23.56
C LEU A 39 -19.47 -12.82 22.46
N ASP A 40 -20.78 -12.65 22.38
CA ASP A 40 -21.40 -11.79 21.37
C ASP A 40 -21.12 -10.30 21.60
N GLU A 41 -20.97 -9.90 22.86
CA GLU A 41 -20.52 -8.56 23.21
C GLU A 41 -19.06 -8.34 22.81
N LEU A 42 -18.21 -9.36 23.01
CA LEU A 42 -16.81 -9.34 22.59
C LEU A 42 -16.70 -9.21 21.06
N LYS A 43 -17.50 -9.97 20.30
CA LYS A 43 -17.62 -9.84 18.83
C LYS A 43 -18.03 -8.42 18.42
N ALA A 44 -19.03 -7.85 19.10
CA ALA A 44 -19.49 -6.49 18.82
C ALA A 44 -18.42 -5.42 19.10
N VAL A 45 -17.64 -5.58 20.19
CA VAL A 45 -16.53 -4.69 20.54
C VAL A 45 -15.37 -4.85 19.54
N ALA A 46 -15.05 -6.08 19.14
CA ALA A 46 -14.02 -6.35 18.13
C ALA A 46 -14.34 -5.64 16.81
N GLN A 47 -15.57 -5.79 16.31
CA GLN A 47 -16.04 -5.10 15.11
C GLN A 47 -16.02 -3.58 15.24
N LEU A 48 -16.39 -3.05 16.41
CA LEU A 48 -16.31 -1.61 16.69
C LEU A 48 -14.86 -1.11 16.63
N TYR A 49 -13.93 -1.82 17.28
CA TYR A 49 -12.52 -1.42 17.33
C TYR A 49 -11.87 -1.50 15.95
N PHE A 50 -12.22 -2.50 15.16
CA PHE A 50 -11.83 -2.61 13.76
C PHE A 50 -12.31 -1.40 12.92
N ASN A 51 -13.57 -0.98 13.08
CA ASN A 51 -14.08 0.17 12.34
C ASN A 51 -13.50 1.52 12.84
N ILE A 52 -13.22 1.64 14.14
CA ILE A 52 -12.47 2.79 14.68
C ILE A 52 -11.05 2.82 14.08
N SER A 53 -10.38 1.68 14.00
CA SER A 53 -9.04 1.60 13.41
C SER A 53 -9.06 2.07 11.96
N ARG A 54 -9.94 1.52 11.12
CA ARG A 54 -10.10 1.96 9.72
C ARG A 54 -10.38 3.46 9.60
N SER A 55 -11.19 4.02 10.50
CA SER A 55 -11.44 5.46 10.55
C SER A 55 -10.17 6.27 10.86
N ARG A 56 -9.35 5.82 11.83
CA ARG A 56 -8.07 6.46 12.17
C ARG A 56 -7.06 6.37 11.02
N ALA A 57 -6.97 5.21 10.35
CA ALA A 57 -6.13 5.07 9.16
C ALA A 57 -6.52 6.08 8.07
N ARG A 58 -7.81 6.22 7.75
CA ARG A 58 -8.30 7.22 6.77
C ARG A 58 -7.95 8.66 7.15
N ARG A 59 -7.85 8.97 8.43
CA ARG A 59 -7.45 10.30 8.91
C ARG A 59 -5.94 10.56 8.82
N GLY A 60 -5.15 9.54 8.47
CA GLY A 60 -3.69 9.59 8.49
C GLY A 60 -3.11 9.47 9.91
N GLU A 61 -3.87 8.93 10.86
CA GLU A 61 -3.43 8.75 12.25
C GLU A 61 -2.77 7.37 12.42
N LEU A 62 -1.63 7.14 11.76
CA LEU A 62 -1.00 5.80 11.65
C LEU A 62 -0.68 5.17 13.02
N GLU A 63 -0.09 5.91 13.95
CA GLU A 63 0.27 5.34 15.26
C GLU A 63 -0.98 4.93 16.04
N LYS A 64 -2.00 5.78 16.02
CA LYS A 64 -3.28 5.52 16.70
C LYS A 64 -4.05 4.38 16.03
N TYR A 65 -3.88 4.19 14.72
CA TYR A 65 -4.37 3.02 14.00
C TYR A 65 -3.68 1.76 14.50
N LEU A 66 -2.35 1.71 14.50
CA LEU A 66 -1.60 0.52 14.90
C LEU A 66 -1.98 0.08 16.33
N HIS A 67 -1.97 1.01 17.27
CA HIS A 67 -2.31 0.74 18.67
C HIS A 67 -3.69 0.06 18.82
N ILE A 68 -4.74 0.62 18.22
CA ILE A 68 -6.09 0.04 18.35
C ILE A 68 -6.26 -1.22 17.48
N SER A 69 -5.57 -1.34 16.35
CA SER A 69 -5.64 -2.51 15.47
C SER A 69 -5.06 -3.76 16.13
N TYR A 70 -3.96 -3.66 16.89
CA TYR A 70 -3.46 -4.79 17.67
C TYR A 70 -4.44 -5.24 18.76
N VAL A 71 -5.19 -4.32 19.36
CA VAL A 71 -6.26 -4.67 20.31
C VAL A 71 -7.41 -5.33 19.57
N ALA A 72 -7.85 -4.75 18.44
CA ALA A 72 -8.91 -5.31 17.61
C ALA A 72 -8.57 -6.74 17.17
N TRP A 73 -7.35 -6.97 16.66
CA TRP A 73 -6.89 -8.27 16.21
C TRP A 73 -6.98 -9.32 17.30
N ARG A 74 -6.42 -9.06 18.49
CA ARG A 74 -6.53 -9.97 19.64
C ARG A 74 -7.98 -10.29 19.99
N LEU A 75 -8.85 -9.27 20.02
CA LEU A 75 -10.28 -9.47 20.28
C LEU A 75 -10.95 -10.32 19.20
N MET A 76 -10.64 -10.09 17.92
CA MET A 76 -11.20 -10.85 16.79
C MET A 76 -10.78 -12.33 16.86
N THR A 77 -9.50 -12.60 17.13
CA THR A 77 -8.99 -13.97 17.32
C THR A 77 -9.64 -14.64 18.52
N SER A 78 -9.69 -13.99 19.68
CA SER A 78 -10.35 -14.55 20.88
C SER A 78 -11.86 -14.75 20.71
N SER A 79 -12.48 -14.00 19.79
CA SER A 79 -13.93 -14.10 19.50
C SER A 79 -14.27 -15.03 18.34
N GLN A 80 -13.28 -15.72 17.75
CA GLN A 80 -13.46 -16.59 16.59
C GLN A 80 -14.08 -15.87 15.37
N LEU A 81 -13.64 -14.64 15.10
CA LEU A 81 -14.06 -13.85 13.93
C LEU A 81 -13.05 -13.99 12.77
N GLU A 82 -12.84 -15.20 12.28
CA GLU A 82 -11.80 -15.56 11.30
C GLU A 82 -11.85 -14.69 10.03
N THR A 83 -13.02 -14.54 9.40
CA THR A 83 -13.18 -13.68 8.22
C THR A 83 -12.70 -12.25 8.46
N LEU A 84 -12.93 -11.71 9.65
CA LEU A 84 -12.51 -10.35 10.00
C LEU A 84 -11.01 -10.28 10.26
N VAL A 85 -10.42 -11.32 10.86
CA VAL A 85 -8.96 -11.48 10.98
C VAL A 85 -8.33 -11.47 9.59
N PHE A 86 -8.79 -12.31 8.67
CA PHE A 86 -8.25 -12.43 7.30
C PHE A 86 -8.30 -11.11 6.53
N VAL A 87 -9.38 -10.33 6.68
CA VAL A 87 -9.50 -9.01 6.02
C VAL A 87 -8.65 -7.93 6.71
N SER A 88 -8.45 -8.03 8.02
CA SER A 88 -7.77 -7.00 8.81
C SER A 88 -6.24 -7.07 8.75
N LEU A 89 -5.68 -8.28 8.75
CA LEU A 89 -4.25 -8.52 8.89
C LEU A 89 -3.42 -7.96 7.72
N PRO A 90 -3.77 -8.17 6.44
CA PRO A 90 -3.00 -7.63 5.33
C PRO A 90 -2.87 -6.10 5.38
N PHE A 91 -3.93 -5.42 5.82
CA PHE A 91 -3.90 -3.97 5.97
C PHE A 91 -3.05 -3.53 7.16
N LEU A 92 -3.11 -4.25 8.29
CA LEU A 92 -2.25 -4.00 9.45
C LEU A 92 -0.77 -4.15 9.09
N VAL A 93 -0.41 -5.23 8.40
CA VAL A 93 0.95 -5.50 7.89
C VAL A 93 1.43 -4.36 7.01
N HIS A 94 0.63 -3.90 6.04
CA HIS A 94 1.01 -2.77 5.19
C HIS A 94 1.22 -1.48 6.01
N MET A 95 0.45 -1.22 7.07
CA MET A 95 0.65 -0.02 7.89
C MET A 95 1.95 -0.07 8.71
N LEU A 96 2.41 -1.26 9.12
CA LEU A 96 3.73 -1.42 9.73
C LEU A 96 4.84 -1.07 8.74
N LEU A 97 4.68 -1.49 7.49
CA LEU A 97 5.61 -1.14 6.41
C LEU A 97 5.71 0.38 6.22
N LEU A 98 4.57 1.11 6.23
CA LEU A 98 4.57 2.58 6.16
C LEU A 98 5.31 3.25 7.34
N ARG A 99 5.35 2.59 8.51
CA ARG A 99 6.11 3.03 9.70
C ARG A 99 7.55 2.52 9.71
N ARG A 100 8.00 1.81 8.68
CA ARG A 100 9.30 1.12 8.63
C ARG A 100 9.52 0.17 9.81
N GLN A 101 8.46 -0.39 10.37
CA GLN A 101 8.51 -1.42 11.42
C GLN A 101 8.68 -2.79 10.77
N VAL A 102 9.86 -3.04 10.21
CA VAL A 102 10.15 -4.20 9.34
C VAL A 102 10.14 -5.51 10.13
N THR A 103 10.69 -5.53 11.34
CA THR A 103 10.66 -6.71 12.22
C THR A 103 9.22 -7.09 12.58
N GLU A 104 8.39 -6.13 12.99
CA GLU A 104 6.97 -6.36 13.29
C GLU A 104 6.17 -6.74 12.04
N PHE A 105 6.52 -6.18 10.87
CA PHE A 105 5.98 -6.59 9.59
C PHE A 105 6.26 -8.07 9.33
N GLY A 106 7.50 -8.52 9.52
CA GLY A 106 7.91 -9.92 9.36
C GLY A 106 7.15 -10.86 10.29
N ASN A 107 7.05 -10.49 11.57
CA ASN A 107 6.29 -11.26 12.57
C ASN A 107 4.82 -11.43 12.15
N LEU A 108 4.13 -10.35 11.78
CA LEU A 108 2.74 -10.47 11.34
C LEU A 108 2.58 -11.13 9.97
N LEU A 109 3.58 -11.05 9.09
CA LEU A 109 3.56 -11.77 7.82
C LEU A 109 3.67 -13.29 8.05
N GLN A 110 4.43 -13.72 9.06
CA GLN A 110 4.48 -15.11 9.49
C GLN A 110 3.14 -15.56 10.08
N GLU A 111 2.48 -14.74 10.90
CA GLU A 111 1.12 -15.01 11.39
C GLU A 111 0.13 -15.19 10.22
N ILE A 112 0.20 -14.35 9.18
CA ILE A 112 -0.62 -14.53 7.97
C ILE A 112 -0.32 -15.88 7.30
N ARG A 113 0.97 -16.28 7.25
CA ARG A 113 1.40 -17.54 6.64
C ARG A 113 0.80 -18.75 7.37
N ASP A 114 0.80 -18.72 8.70
CA ASP A 114 0.28 -19.80 9.53
C ASP A 114 -1.26 -19.92 9.43
N LEU A 115 -1.93 -18.84 9.02
CA LEU A 115 -3.38 -18.81 8.78
C LEU A 115 -3.79 -19.23 7.36
N LEU A 116 -2.85 -19.44 6.42
CA LEU A 116 -3.20 -19.70 5.02
C LEU A 116 -4.01 -20.99 4.84
N ASP A 117 -3.68 -22.05 5.58
CA ASP A 117 -4.37 -23.34 5.49
C ASP A 117 -5.78 -23.31 6.13
N GLN A 118 -6.09 -22.23 6.87
CA GLN A 118 -7.38 -22.01 7.50
C GLN A 118 -8.34 -21.20 6.61
N ASP A 119 -7.84 -20.49 5.59
CA ASP A 119 -8.71 -19.74 4.68
C ASP A 119 -9.37 -20.69 3.68
N HIS A 120 -10.69 -20.56 3.55
CA HIS A 120 -11.48 -21.43 2.67
C HIS A 120 -11.29 -21.13 1.17
N ASP A 121 -10.73 -19.97 0.84
CA ASP A 121 -10.40 -19.57 -0.52
C ASP A 121 -8.99 -18.97 -0.60
N ASN A 122 -8.57 -18.62 -1.81
CA ASN A 122 -7.25 -18.06 -2.06
C ASN A 122 -7.10 -16.56 -1.72
N SER A 123 -8.06 -15.93 -1.03
CA SER A 123 -8.04 -14.48 -0.77
C SER A 123 -6.87 -14.07 0.14
N LEU A 124 -6.69 -14.74 1.28
CA LEU A 124 -5.58 -14.44 2.20
C LEU A 124 -4.22 -14.78 1.55
N LYS A 125 -4.16 -15.87 0.78
CA LYS A 125 -2.96 -16.27 0.04
C LYS A 125 -2.58 -15.25 -1.03
N CYS A 126 -3.54 -14.69 -1.76
CA CYS A 126 -3.31 -13.55 -2.65
C CYS A 126 -2.75 -12.34 -1.90
N TRP A 127 -3.29 -12.02 -0.73
CA TRP A 127 -2.80 -10.94 0.11
C TRP A 127 -1.39 -11.18 0.65
N PHE A 128 -1.07 -12.41 1.06
CA PHE A 128 0.26 -12.80 1.51
C PHE A 128 1.31 -12.51 0.43
N TYR A 129 1.13 -13.05 -0.77
CA TYR A 129 2.06 -12.80 -1.88
C TYR A 129 2.07 -11.32 -2.30
N ALA A 130 0.93 -10.63 -2.26
CA ALA A 130 0.90 -9.19 -2.51
C ALA A 130 1.73 -8.41 -1.49
N MET A 131 1.71 -8.78 -0.20
CA MET A 131 2.51 -8.12 0.84
C MET A 131 4.00 -8.41 0.68
N CYS A 132 4.38 -9.63 0.29
CA CYS A 132 5.76 -9.95 -0.08
C CYS A 132 6.26 -9.05 -1.21
N MET A 133 5.45 -8.86 -2.25
CA MET A 133 5.79 -7.96 -3.36
C MET A 133 5.80 -6.48 -2.93
N CYS A 134 4.92 -6.04 -2.03
CA CYS A 134 4.97 -4.67 -1.49
C CYS A 134 6.28 -4.42 -0.74
N LEU A 135 6.70 -5.34 0.14
CA LEU A 135 7.99 -5.23 0.85
C LEU A 135 9.14 -5.07 -0.15
N HIS A 136 9.19 -5.97 -1.15
CA HIS A 136 10.21 -5.95 -2.18
C HIS A 136 10.24 -4.61 -2.92
N LEU A 137 9.09 -4.15 -3.41
CA LEU A 137 8.99 -2.89 -4.14
C LEU A 137 9.32 -1.67 -3.27
N ASP A 138 8.92 -1.65 -2.00
CA ASP A 138 9.06 -0.47 -1.17
C ASP A 138 10.43 -0.35 -0.49
N THR A 139 11.13 -1.48 -0.30
CA THR A 139 12.34 -1.56 0.53
C THR A 139 13.52 -2.30 -0.08
N GLY A 140 13.30 -3.08 -1.14
CA GLY A 140 14.30 -4.01 -1.68
C GLY A 140 14.40 -5.33 -0.92
N LEU A 141 13.82 -5.45 0.28
CA LEU A 141 13.87 -6.67 1.08
C LEU A 141 12.94 -7.75 0.55
N ILE A 142 13.38 -9.01 0.61
CA ILE A 142 12.66 -10.14 0.01
C ILE A 142 12.14 -11.07 1.10
N ALA A 143 10.82 -11.05 1.33
CA ALA A 143 10.16 -12.04 2.20
C ALA A 143 9.91 -13.38 1.47
N GLN A 144 9.69 -13.30 0.16
CA GLN A 144 9.43 -14.43 -0.71
C GLN A 144 9.99 -14.09 -2.10
N PRO A 145 10.75 -14.99 -2.76
CA PRO A 145 11.30 -14.70 -4.08
C PRO A 145 10.24 -14.43 -5.13
N TYR A 146 10.58 -13.55 -6.07
CA TYR A 146 9.72 -13.13 -7.17
C TYR A 146 9.15 -14.31 -7.95
N ALA A 147 9.98 -15.29 -8.33
CA ALA A 147 9.54 -16.49 -9.02
C ALA A 147 8.40 -17.24 -8.30
N LYS A 148 8.38 -17.28 -6.96
CA LYS A 148 7.28 -17.93 -6.22
C LYS A 148 5.98 -17.12 -6.30
N CYS A 149 6.06 -15.79 -6.24
CA CYS A 149 4.91 -14.91 -6.41
C CYS A 149 4.29 -15.09 -7.81
N VAL A 150 5.12 -15.12 -8.86
CA VAL A 150 4.70 -15.37 -10.26
C VAL A 150 4.09 -16.75 -10.42
N LYS A 151 4.77 -17.80 -9.94
CA LYS A 151 4.27 -19.18 -10.00
C LYS A 151 2.92 -19.32 -9.33
N TYR A 152 2.73 -18.68 -8.17
CA TYR A 152 1.44 -18.68 -7.49
C TYR A 152 0.36 -18.02 -8.33
N ILE A 153 0.57 -16.79 -8.82
CA ILE A 153 -0.48 -16.07 -9.56
C ILE A 153 -0.78 -16.69 -10.92
N GLN A 154 0.15 -17.41 -11.55
CA GLN A 154 -0.07 -18.15 -12.80
C GLN A 154 -0.76 -19.51 -12.57
N GLY A 155 -0.65 -20.07 -11.38
CA GLY A 155 -1.30 -21.32 -10.97
C GLY A 155 -2.54 -21.05 -10.12
N GLU A 156 -2.45 -21.37 -8.83
CA GLU A 156 -3.56 -21.30 -7.87
C GLU A 156 -4.21 -19.91 -7.78
N GLY A 157 -3.44 -18.84 -7.93
CA GLY A 157 -3.95 -17.47 -7.86
C GLY A 157 -4.83 -17.04 -9.05
N MET A 158 -4.91 -17.85 -10.12
CA MET A 158 -5.81 -17.57 -11.24
C MET A 158 -7.29 -17.83 -10.93
N GLU A 159 -7.62 -18.37 -9.76
CA GLU A 159 -8.99 -18.61 -9.32
C GLU A 159 -9.89 -17.38 -9.58
N PRO A 160 -11.03 -17.55 -10.30
CA PRO A 160 -11.85 -16.43 -10.74
C PRO A 160 -12.75 -15.87 -9.62
N THR A 161 -13.07 -16.67 -8.62
CA THR A 161 -14.02 -16.33 -7.57
C THR A 161 -13.32 -16.28 -6.22
N LEU A 162 -12.98 -15.07 -5.78
CA LEU A 162 -12.37 -14.81 -4.46
C LEU A 162 -13.32 -13.97 -3.63
N ARG A 163 -13.41 -14.24 -2.32
CA ARG A 163 -14.09 -13.37 -1.34
C ARG A 163 -13.55 -11.94 -1.40
N ASP A 164 -12.23 -11.78 -1.51
CA ASP A 164 -11.60 -10.47 -1.69
C ASP A 164 -10.68 -10.43 -2.93
N PRO A 165 -11.17 -9.89 -4.07
CA PRO A 165 -10.37 -9.78 -5.29
C PRO A 165 -9.26 -8.72 -5.20
N ASN A 166 -9.25 -7.86 -4.17
CA ASN A 166 -8.27 -6.78 -4.07
C ASN A 166 -6.85 -7.29 -3.85
N GLY A 167 -6.67 -8.40 -3.13
CA GLY A 167 -5.36 -9.03 -2.95
C GLY A 167 -4.76 -9.47 -4.28
N LYS A 168 -5.56 -10.16 -5.10
CA LYS A 168 -5.18 -10.60 -6.45
C LYS A 168 -4.84 -9.41 -7.36
N ALA A 169 -5.71 -8.39 -7.38
CA ALA A 169 -5.47 -7.19 -8.17
C ALA A 169 -4.17 -6.48 -7.74
N ARG A 170 -3.90 -6.39 -6.44
CA ARG A 170 -2.64 -5.83 -5.95
C ARG A 170 -1.44 -6.66 -6.38
N LEU A 171 -1.49 -7.98 -6.21
CA LEU A 171 -0.38 -8.86 -6.62
C LEU A 171 -0.04 -8.68 -8.09
N ILE A 172 -1.03 -8.66 -8.99
CA ILE A 172 -0.83 -8.47 -10.43
C ILE A 172 -0.20 -7.10 -10.73
N VAL A 173 -0.70 -6.02 -10.11
CA VAL A 173 -0.12 -4.67 -10.29
C VAL A 173 1.32 -4.61 -9.79
N CYS A 174 1.61 -5.23 -8.64
CA CYS A 174 2.96 -5.26 -8.07
C CYS A 174 3.93 -6.09 -8.92
N ILE A 175 3.50 -7.24 -9.45
CA ILE A 175 4.30 -8.05 -10.39
C ILE A 175 4.60 -7.25 -11.66
N TRP A 176 3.57 -6.61 -12.25
CA TRP A 176 3.76 -5.77 -13.42
C TRP A 176 4.74 -4.61 -13.15
N LEU A 177 4.63 -3.94 -12.00
CA LEU A 177 5.56 -2.88 -11.61
C LEU A 177 6.99 -3.41 -11.43
N TRP A 178 7.15 -4.60 -10.84
CA TRP A 178 8.47 -5.21 -10.66
C TRP A 178 9.16 -5.47 -12.01
N GLU A 179 8.44 -6.02 -12.99
CA GLU A 179 8.98 -6.25 -14.34
C GLU A 179 9.33 -4.93 -15.04
N VAL A 180 8.51 -3.90 -14.87
CA VAL A 180 8.78 -2.56 -15.43
C VAL A 180 10.01 -1.92 -14.80
N ARG A 181 10.22 -2.05 -13.49
CA ARG A 181 11.41 -1.52 -12.79
C ARG A 181 12.70 -2.23 -13.19
N ASN A 182 12.61 -3.53 -13.50
CA ASN A 182 13.72 -4.35 -13.99
C ASN A 182 13.89 -4.33 -15.51
N GLU A 183 13.12 -3.51 -16.23
CA GLU A 183 13.22 -3.37 -17.69
C GLU A 183 12.94 -4.67 -18.46
N ASN A 184 12.22 -5.60 -17.86
CA ASN A 184 11.79 -6.88 -18.45
C ASN A 184 10.49 -6.69 -19.25
N TRP A 185 10.56 -5.93 -20.34
CA TRP A 185 9.37 -5.50 -21.10
C TRP A 185 8.57 -6.64 -21.74
N GLU A 186 9.22 -7.75 -22.07
CA GLU A 186 8.57 -8.95 -22.59
C GLU A 186 7.62 -9.56 -21.55
N ALA A 187 8.14 -9.80 -20.34
CA ALA A 187 7.35 -10.31 -19.22
C ALA A 187 6.30 -9.29 -18.74
N ALA A 188 6.63 -8.00 -18.71
CA ALA A 188 5.68 -6.94 -18.38
C ALA A 188 4.46 -6.92 -19.30
N THR A 189 4.63 -7.28 -20.58
CA THR A 189 3.53 -7.31 -21.56
C THR A 189 2.47 -8.36 -21.21
N VAL A 190 2.87 -9.48 -20.59
CA VAL A 190 1.96 -10.55 -20.15
C VAL A 190 0.95 -10.02 -19.11
N TRP A 191 1.42 -9.21 -18.17
CA TRP A 191 0.61 -8.68 -17.08
C TRP A 191 -0.09 -7.36 -17.40
N GLN A 192 0.38 -6.65 -18.44
CA GLN A 192 -0.01 -5.27 -18.71
C GLN A 192 -1.52 -5.07 -18.83
N LYS A 193 -2.21 -5.92 -19.61
CA LYS A 193 -3.65 -5.78 -19.83
C LYS A 193 -4.40 -5.84 -18.49
N THR A 194 -4.17 -6.89 -17.72
CA THR A 194 -4.84 -7.11 -16.44
C THR A 194 -4.50 -6.03 -15.40
N ALA A 195 -3.24 -5.58 -15.36
CA ALA A 195 -2.83 -4.49 -14.48
C ALA A 195 -3.49 -3.15 -14.86
N TRP A 196 -3.64 -2.87 -16.15
CA TRP A 196 -4.21 -1.60 -16.64
C TRP A 196 -5.73 -1.56 -16.60
N ASP A 197 -6.39 -2.73 -16.58
CA ASP A 197 -7.83 -2.86 -16.37
C ASP A 197 -8.22 -2.64 -14.89
N PHE A 198 -7.25 -2.42 -13.99
CA PHE A 198 -7.50 -2.05 -12.60
C PHE A 198 -8.31 -0.75 -12.50
N THR A 199 -9.36 -0.78 -11.70
CA THR A 199 -10.22 0.37 -11.43
C THR A 199 -10.26 0.69 -9.95
N ILE A 200 -10.33 1.99 -9.65
CA ILE A 200 -10.57 2.45 -8.28
C ILE A 200 -12.04 2.23 -7.97
N GLN A 201 -12.34 1.47 -6.93
CA GLN A 201 -13.73 1.20 -6.53
C GLN A 201 -14.36 2.47 -5.93
N ASP A 202 -15.50 2.89 -6.50
CA ASP A 202 -16.15 4.19 -6.22
C ASP A 202 -16.74 4.31 -4.80
N GLU A 203 -17.04 3.18 -4.15
CA GLU A 203 -17.69 3.16 -2.82
C GLU A 203 -16.73 3.49 -1.67
N GLY A 204 -15.45 3.69 -1.99
CA GLY A 204 -14.44 4.09 -1.04
C GLY A 204 -14.24 3.13 0.12
N GLU A 205 -14.66 1.87 0.01
CA GLU A 205 -14.59 0.87 1.07
C GLU A 205 -13.15 0.43 1.36
N SER A 206 -12.30 0.29 0.35
CA SER A 206 -10.95 -0.26 0.51
C SER A 206 -9.86 0.80 0.38
N VAL A 207 -9.27 1.22 1.51
CA VAL A 207 -8.00 1.98 1.51
C VAL A 207 -6.90 1.20 0.76
N GLY A 208 -6.99 -0.13 0.76
CA GLY A 208 -6.11 -0.99 -0.01
C GLY A 208 -6.20 -0.72 -1.52
N ASN A 209 -7.38 -0.56 -2.07
CA ASN A 209 -7.56 -0.25 -3.49
C ASN A 209 -6.86 1.07 -3.89
N TYR A 210 -6.85 2.08 -3.01
CA TYR A 210 -6.12 3.31 -3.24
C TYR A 210 -4.60 3.13 -3.26
N LEU A 211 -4.06 2.30 -2.37
CA LEU A 211 -2.62 1.99 -2.35
C LEU A 211 -2.22 1.19 -3.60
N THR A 212 -3.06 0.25 -4.05
CA THR A 212 -2.83 -0.49 -5.31
C THR A 212 -2.76 0.47 -6.50
N CYS A 213 -3.64 1.47 -6.56
CA CYS A 213 -3.60 2.52 -7.58
C CYS A 213 -2.26 3.26 -7.62
N MET A 214 -1.61 3.49 -6.47
CA MET A 214 -0.32 4.19 -6.41
C MET A 214 0.80 3.39 -7.08
N TYR A 215 0.86 2.06 -6.88
CA TYR A 215 1.82 1.21 -7.58
C TYR A 215 1.57 1.20 -9.09
N LEU A 216 0.30 1.17 -9.52
CA LEU A 216 -0.04 1.26 -10.94
C LEU A 216 0.40 2.60 -11.55
N ILE A 217 0.12 3.72 -10.86
CA ILE A 217 0.53 5.06 -11.32
C ILE A 217 2.06 5.11 -11.47
N GLU A 218 2.81 4.60 -10.50
CA GLU A 218 4.26 4.58 -10.57
C GLU A 218 4.76 3.83 -11.81
N GLY A 219 4.29 2.60 -12.01
CA GLY A 219 4.70 1.79 -13.16
C GLY A 219 4.29 2.40 -14.48
N LEU A 220 3.15 3.10 -14.54
CA LEU A 220 2.71 3.83 -15.73
C LEU A 220 3.62 5.02 -16.05
N ILE A 221 4.14 5.72 -15.05
CA ILE A 221 5.11 6.81 -15.27
C ILE A 221 6.43 6.23 -15.79
N ILE A 222 6.94 5.15 -15.19
CA ILE A 222 8.18 4.47 -15.65
C ILE A 222 8.00 3.96 -17.09
N TYR A 223 6.87 3.30 -17.38
CA TYR A 223 6.52 2.87 -18.74
C TYR A 223 6.48 4.05 -19.71
N MET A 224 5.89 5.18 -19.31
CA MET A 224 5.84 6.38 -20.16
C MET A 224 7.24 6.91 -20.44
N VAL A 225 8.12 7.00 -19.44
CA VAL A 225 9.53 7.40 -19.59
C VAL A 225 10.23 6.50 -20.61
N TYR A 226 10.14 5.18 -20.43
CA TYR A 226 10.71 4.20 -21.36
C TYR A 226 10.24 4.37 -22.83
N LYS A 227 8.96 4.73 -23.01
CA LYS A 227 8.38 4.98 -24.34
C LYS A 227 8.76 6.35 -24.90
N MET A 228 8.99 7.36 -24.06
CA MET A 228 9.54 8.66 -24.46
C MET A 228 10.94 8.52 -25.04
N ASP A 229 11.82 7.77 -24.39
CA ASP A 229 13.18 7.52 -24.88
C ASP A 229 13.20 6.78 -26.24
N ARG A 230 12.14 6.01 -26.53
CA ARG A 230 11.93 5.31 -27.80
C ARG A 230 11.03 6.04 -28.79
N LYS A 231 10.62 7.27 -28.48
CA LYS A 231 9.76 8.12 -29.33
C LYS A 231 8.46 7.44 -29.77
N ASN A 232 7.90 6.56 -28.93
CA ASN A 232 6.63 5.89 -29.23
C ASN A 232 5.43 6.73 -28.78
N LEU A 233 5.06 7.72 -29.60
CA LEU A 233 4.02 8.71 -29.29
C LEU A 233 2.66 8.09 -28.96
N THR A 234 2.28 7.01 -29.63
CA THR A 234 1.00 6.31 -29.38
C THR A 234 0.97 5.67 -28.00
N ALA A 235 2.04 4.98 -27.60
CA ALA A 235 2.13 4.36 -26.29
C ALA A 235 2.19 5.41 -25.17
N ILE A 236 2.91 6.52 -25.40
CA ILE A 236 2.96 7.67 -24.48
C ILE A 236 1.57 8.25 -24.28
N ALA A 237 0.83 8.54 -25.36
CA ALA A 237 -0.51 9.13 -25.28
C ALA A 237 -1.50 8.22 -24.54
N ARG A 238 -1.41 6.90 -24.76
CA ARG A 238 -2.25 5.91 -24.05
C ARG A 238 -1.97 5.89 -22.54
N ALA A 239 -0.69 5.79 -22.16
CA ALA A 239 -0.28 5.81 -20.75
C ALA A 239 -0.67 7.14 -20.07
N ASP A 240 -0.47 8.26 -20.76
CA ASP A 240 -0.83 9.60 -20.27
C ASP A 240 -2.32 9.77 -20.01
N SER A 241 -3.17 9.26 -20.92
CA SER A 241 -4.63 9.29 -20.75
C SER A 241 -5.08 8.50 -19.52
N LEU A 242 -4.50 7.31 -19.31
CA LEU A 242 -4.77 6.50 -18.13
C LEU A 242 -4.29 7.18 -16.85
N LEU A 243 -3.06 7.71 -16.83
CA LEU A 243 -2.51 8.47 -15.71
C LEU A 243 -3.40 9.64 -15.30
N LYS A 244 -3.89 10.44 -16.27
CA LYS A 244 -4.80 11.55 -15.98
C LYS A 244 -6.10 11.09 -15.32
N THR A 245 -6.65 9.97 -15.78
CA THR A 245 -7.87 9.37 -15.21
C THR A 245 -7.62 8.89 -13.79
N LEU A 246 -6.53 8.15 -13.55
CA LEU A 246 -6.17 7.66 -12.22
C LEU A 246 -5.89 8.82 -11.25
N PHE A 247 -5.13 9.84 -11.68
CA PHE A 247 -4.86 11.03 -10.86
C PHE A 247 -6.13 11.79 -10.48
N LYS A 248 -7.10 11.90 -11.40
CA LYS A 248 -8.41 12.51 -11.12
C LYS A 248 -9.15 11.71 -10.04
N ASN A 249 -9.27 10.40 -10.22
CA ASN A 249 -10.02 9.52 -9.31
C ASN A 249 -9.38 9.46 -7.93
N ILE A 250 -8.07 9.29 -7.85
CA ILE A 250 -7.35 9.21 -6.58
C ILE A 250 -7.32 10.56 -5.84
N THR A 251 -7.33 11.69 -6.56
CA THR A 251 -7.45 13.03 -5.94
C THR A 251 -8.83 13.24 -5.32
N LYS A 252 -9.89 12.67 -5.91
CA LYS A 252 -11.23 12.65 -5.30
C LYS A 252 -11.21 11.81 -4.02
N ALA A 253 -10.64 10.61 -4.07
CA ALA A 253 -10.50 9.71 -2.92
C ALA A 253 -9.67 10.31 -1.77
N GLN A 254 -8.62 11.07 -2.08
CA GLN A 254 -7.73 11.72 -1.11
C GLN A 254 -8.47 12.66 -0.14
N LYS A 255 -9.63 13.21 -0.54
CA LYS A 255 -10.47 14.01 0.37
C LYS A 255 -11.05 13.19 1.53
N ALA A 256 -11.36 11.91 1.27
CA ALA A 256 -11.93 10.96 2.23
C ALA A 256 -10.89 9.97 2.79
N CYS A 257 -9.66 9.97 2.28
CA CYS A 257 -8.54 9.20 2.81
C CYS A 257 -7.26 10.03 2.79
N ARG A 258 -6.90 10.61 3.93
CA ARG A 258 -5.69 11.42 4.11
C ARG A 258 -4.41 10.58 4.07
N LEU A 259 -4.48 9.30 4.41
CA LEU A 259 -3.35 8.36 4.43
C LEU A 259 -2.53 8.38 3.12
N ILE A 260 -3.23 8.43 1.99
CA ILE A 260 -2.61 8.35 0.66
C ILE A 260 -2.03 9.68 0.18
N THR A 261 -2.23 10.77 0.93
CA THR A 261 -1.83 12.12 0.53
C THR A 261 -0.33 12.24 0.25
N PRO A 262 0.59 11.74 1.11
CA PRO A 262 2.02 11.83 0.87
C PRO A 262 2.43 11.21 -0.48
N ARG A 263 2.11 9.92 -0.68
CA ARG A 263 2.44 9.18 -1.91
C ARG A 263 1.82 9.82 -3.16
N LEU A 264 0.59 10.31 -3.06
CA LEU A 264 -0.06 10.98 -4.19
C LEU A 264 0.73 12.22 -4.65
N TYR A 265 1.19 13.05 -3.72
CA TYR A 265 1.96 14.24 -4.07
C TYR A 265 3.35 13.88 -4.60
N HIS A 266 3.98 12.83 -4.05
CA HIS A 266 5.24 12.32 -4.56
C HIS A 266 5.11 11.83 -6.01
N LEU A 267 4.10 11.02 -6.33
CA LEU A 267 3.87 10.55 -7.71
C LEU A 267 3.47 11.68 -8.66
N LYS A 268 2.74 12.70 -8.18
CA LYS A 268 2.50 13.92 -8.96
C LYS A 268 3.77 14.70 -9.25
N ALA A 269 4.69 14.80 -8.28
CA ALA A 269 6.01 15.39 -8.49
C ALA A 269 6.77 14.61 -9.58
N TYR A 270 6.84 13.28 -9.44
CA TYR A 270 7.51 12.42 -10.39
C TYR A 270 6.96 12.58 -11.81
N TYR A 271 5.64 12.45 -11.98
CA TYR A 271 4.98 12.66 -13.27
C TYR A 271 5.23 14.06 -13.85
N THR A 272 5.25 15.10 -13.00
CA THR A 272 5.48 16.49 -13.45
C THR A 272 6.88 16.66 -14.02
N ILE A 273 7.90 16.15 -13.33
CA ILE A 273 9.29 16.23 -13.78
C ILE A 273 9.48 15.36 -15.02
N ALA A 274 9.05 14.10 -14.96
CA ALA A 274 9.23 13.14 -16.04
C ALA A 274 8.57 13.58 -17.35
N LYS A 275 7.35 14.13 -17.30
CA LYS A 275 6.63 14.50 -18.52
C LYS A 275 6.96 15.88 -19.05
N PHE A 276 7.11 16.87 -18.16
CA PHE A 276 7.14 18.28 -18.54
C PHE A 276 8.50 18.94 -18.30
N ASN A 277 9.47 18.21 -17.74
CA ASN A 277 10.75 18.78 -17.30
C ASN A 277 10.60 19.95 -16.30
N ASP A 278 9.46 20.05 -15.61
CA ASP A 278 9.14 21.15 -14.72
C ASP A 278 9.63 20.82 -13.29
N TYR A 279 10.94 20.96 -13.09
CA TYR A 279 11.57 20.75 -11.79
C TYR A 279 11.04 21.69 -10.71
N LYS A 280 10.75 22.95 -11.06
CA LYS A 280 10.25 23.94 -10.08
C LYS A 280 8.95 23.46 -9.45
N LYS A 281 7.97 23.09 -10.27
CA LYS A 281 6.69 22.57 -9.78
C LYS A 281 6.82 21.17 -9.20
N GLY A 282 7.68 20.33 -9.77
CA GLY A 282 8.01 19.01 -9.23
C GLY A 282 8.49 19.07 -7.79
N ILE A 283 9.48 19.92 -7.50
CA ILE A 283 10.03 20.12 -6.15
C ILE A 283 9.01 20.78 -5.21
N GLU A 284 8.14 21.66 -5.68
CA GLU A 284 7.03 22.19 -4.87
C GLU A 284 6.08 21.05 -4.41
N LEU A 285 5.71 20.17 -5.33
CA LEU A 285 4.87 19.00 -5.04
C LEU A 285 5.58 18.02 -4.09
N LEU A 286 6.89 17.81 -4.27
CA LEU A 286 7.71 16.94 -3.43
C LEU A 286 7.81 17.47 -1.99
N ASN A 287 8.03 18.77 -1.83
CA ASN A 287 8.00 19.42 -0.51
C ASN A 287 6.64 19.29 0.18
N LYS A 288 5.55 19.37 -0.60
CA LYS A 288 4.20 19.12 -0.08
C LYS A 288 4.02 17.67 0.35
N ALA A 289 4.52 16.71 -0.42
CA ALA A 289 4.53 15.29 -0.06
C ALA A 289 5.25 15.08 1.27
N LYS A 290 6.44 15.66 1.43
CA LYS A 290 7.27 15.57 2.65
C LYS A 290 6.54 16.07 3.89
N LYS A 291 5.95 17.27 3.83
CA LYS A 291 5.16 17.85 4.93
C LYS A 291 4.01 16.93 5.36
N PHE A 292 3.34 16.26 4.41
CA PHE A 292 2.29 15.31 4.74
C PHE A 292 2.82 13.97 5.27
N ALA A 293 3.96 13.49 4.77
CA ALA A 293 4.60 12.28 5.25
C ALA A 293 4.97 12.45 6.74
N GLU A 294 5.62 13.55 7.09
CA GLU A 294 5.95 13.91 8.48
C GLU A 294 4.67 14.04 9.34
N LYS A 295 3.67 14.79 8.85
CA LYS A 295 2.39 15.00 9.55
C LYS A 295 1.65 13.71 9.89
N TYR A 296 1.71 12.72 9.00
CA TYR A 296 1.01 11.44 9.17
C TYR A 296 1.96 10.33 9.63
N CYS A 297 3.20 10.66 10.01
CA CYS A 297 4.21 9.70 10.46
C CYS A 297 4.39 8.55 9.46
N ASN A 298 4.42 8.86 8.16
CA ASN A 298 4.74 7.89 7.12
C ASN A 298 6.25 7.91 6.87
N ASP A 299 6.95 7.14 7.69
CA ASP A 299 8.41 7.10 7.74
C ASP A 299 9.01 6.52 6.46
N LEU A 300 8.33 5.55 5.85
CA LEU A 300 8.72 4.95 4.58
C LEU A 300 8.62 5.95 3.43
N GLU A 301 7.50 6.66 3.31
CA GLU A 301 7.35 7.65 2.25
C GLU A 301 8.32 8.82 2.45
N SER A 302 8.63 9.17 3.70
CA SER A 302 9.62 10.21 4.01
C SER A 302 11.02 9.83 3.50
N SER A 303 11.43 8.55 3.64
CA SER A 303 12.72 8.08 3.13
C SER A 303 12.72 7.98 1.60
N TRP A 304 11.62 7.53 0.99
CA TRP A 304 11.42 7.56 -0.46
C TRP A 304 11.55 8.96 -1.07
N ILE A 305 10.88 9.95 -0.46
CA ILE A 305 10.94 11.34 -0.91
C ILE A 305 12.37 11.88 -0.86
N LYS A 306 13.11 11.57 0.21
CA LYS A 306 14.52 11.96 0.35
C LYS A 306 15.39 11.31 -0.75
N HIS A 307 15.17 10.03 -1.04
CA HIS A 307 15.86 9.32 -2.12
C HIS A 307 15.60 9.98 -3.48
N SER A 308 14.33 10.19 -3.81
CA SER A 308 13.94 10.82 -5.08
C SER A 308 14.46 12.26 -5.21
N GLU A 309 14.45 13.04 -4.13
CA GLU A 309 15.04 14.38 -4.11
C GLU A 309 16.52 14.34 -4.48
N LEU A 310 17.30 13.46 -3.84
CA LEU A 310 18.75 13.31 -4.10
C LEU A 310 19.03 12.82 -5.53
N ALA A 311 18.24 11.87 -6.02
CA ALA A 311 18.39 11.32 -7.37
C ALA A 311 18.10 12.38 -8.44
N TRP A 312 16.99 13.09 -8.34
CA TRP A 312 16.57 14.07 -9.36
C TRP A 312 17.42 15.34 -9.40
N VAL A 313 18.18 15.63 -8.34
CA VAL A 313 19.14 16.76 -8.31
C VAL A 313 20.59 16.30 -8.47
N HIS A 314 20.82 15.06 -8.92
CA HIS A 314 22.14 14.47 -9.19
C HIS A 314 23.12 14.52 -8.00
N LYS A 315 22.61 14.29 -6.78
CA LYS A 315 23.39 14.26 -5.54
C LYS A 315 23.60 12.84 -4.97
N MET A 316 23.27 11.82 -5.75
CA MET A 316 23.35 10.42 -5.36
C MET A 316 24.55 9.76 -6.03
N SER A 317 25.28 8.89 -5.30
CA SER A 317 26.32 8.08 -5.95
C SER A 317 25.69 7.02 -6.88
N ARG A 318 26.50 6.45 -7.77
CA ARG A 318 26.04 5.36 -8.64
C ARG A 318 25.55 4.16 -7.82
N GLU A 319 26.34 3.74 -6.82
CA GLU A 319 26.01 2.63 -5.92
C GLU A 319 24.68 2.88 -5.20
N GLU A 320 24.45 4.10 -4.71
CA GLU A 320 23.19 4.45 -4.07
C GLU A 320 21.99 4.41 -5.03
N SER A 321 22.21 4.76 -6.30
CA SER A 321 21.17 4.77 -7.31
C SER A 321 20.82 3.37 -7.83
N GLU A 322 21.80 2.47 -7.88
CA GLU A 322 21.67 1.11 -8.39
C GLU A 322 21.37 0.08 -7.27
N TYR A 323 21.52 0.47 -5.99
CA TYR A 323 21.38 -0.40 -4.82
C TYR A 323 20.15 -1.32 -4.88
N TRP A 324 18.94 -0.79 -5.16
CA TRP A 324 17.74 -1.62 -5.23
C TRP A 324 17.80 -2.67 -6.34
N LYS A 325 18.38 -2.34 -7.51
CA LYS A 325 18.51 -3.28 -8.63
C LYS A 325 19.56 -4.35 -8.35
N GLU A 326 20.62 -4.01 -7.63
CA GLU A 326 21.69 -4.94 -7.26
C GLU A 326 21.29 -5.88 -6.11
N HIS A 327 20.42 -5.42 -5.20
CA HIS A 327 20.05 -6.16 -3.99
C HIS A 327 18.70 -6.87 -4.10
N CYS A 328 18.01 -6.80 -5.25
CA CYS A 328 16.74 -7.49 -5.49
C CYS A 328 16.88 -8.95 -5.97
N GLU A 329 18.06 -9.56 -5.79
CA GLU A 329 18.35 -10.93 -6.25
C GLU A 329 17.58 -11.99 -5.44
N GLU A 330 17.10 -13.04 -6.11
CA GLU A 330 16.18 -14.04 -5.52
C GLU A 330 16.73 -14.81 -4.31
N GLU A 331 18.04 -14.80 -4.10
CA GLU A 331 18.74 -15.53 -3.03
C GLU A 331 18.81 -14.73 -1.72
N HIS A 332 18.55 -13.42 -1.73
CA HIS A 332 18.65 -12.54 -0.56
C HIS A 332 17.33 -12.47 0.24
N ILE A 333 16.83 -13.62 0.69
CA ILE A 333 15.66 -13.65 1.59
C ILE A 333 16.05 -13.01 2.94
N VAL A 334 15.27 -12.03 3.36
CA VAL A 334 15.55 -11.30 4.61
C VAL A 334 15.26 -12.16 5.84
N ASP A 335 16.19 -12.16 6.80
CA ASP A 335 15.89 -12.57 8.17
C ASP A 335 15.38 -11.37 8.97
N PHE A 336 14.08 -11.34 9.23
CA PHE A 336 13.43 -10.24 9.95
C PHE A 336 13.92 -10.05 11.39
N GLN A 337 14.60 -11.05 11.99
CA GLN A 337 15.19 -10.94 13.32
C GLN A 337 16.53 -10.19 13.32
N GLU A 338 17.22 -10.17 12.19
CA GLU A 338 18.53 -9.56 12.03
C GLU A 338 18.47 -8.15 11.41
N VAL A 339 17.30 -7.74 10.92
CA VAL A 339 17.07 -6.37 10.40
C VAL A 339 17.26 -5.35 11.52
N GLU A 340 18.37 -4.61 11.49
CA GLU A 340 18.59 -3.51 12.40
C GLU A 340 17.62 -2.35 12.09
N ALA A 341 17.14 -1.64 13.12
CA ALA A 341 16.32 -0.44 12.93
C ALA A 341 17.02 0.66 12.10
N ALA A 342 18.35 0.60 11.98
CA ALA A 342 19.19 1.50 11.21
C ALA A 342 19.48 1.03 9.78
N GLU A 343 19.04 -0.17 9.39
CA GLU A 343 19.39 -0.76 8.10
C GLU A 343 18.87 0.11 6.93
N LYS A 344 19.74 0.33 5.94
CA LYS A 344 19.48 1.23 4.81
C LYS A 344 18.50 0.53 3.87
N LEU A 345 17.21 0.87 3.97
CA LEU A 345 16.22 0.41 2.99
C LEU A 345 16.66 0.82 1.59
N GLY A 346 16.61 -0.11 0.64
CA GLY A 346 16.87 0.15 -0.76
C GLY A 346 15.65 0.77 -1.42
N HIS A 347 15.76 2.00 -1.91
CA HIS A 347 14.71 2.62 -2.70
C HIS A 347 15.05 2.54 -4.19
N TYR A 348 14.08 2.19 -5.02
CA TYR A 348 14.27 2.21 -6.47
C TYR A 348 14.41 3.66 -6.96
N THR A 349 15.44 3.92 -7.75
CA THR A 349 15.67 5.23 -8.34
C THR A 349 14.72 5.46 -9.50
N LEU A 350 13.73 6.35 -9.29
CA LEU A 350 12.70 6.67 -10.29
C LEU A 350 13.33 7.36 -11.52
N PRO A 351 13.31 6.73 -12.71
CA PRO A 351 14.00 7.23 -13.90
C PRO A 351 13.31 8.45 -14.51
N LEU A 352 14.10 9.35 -15.09
CA LEU A 352 13.63 10.48 -15.90
C LEU A 352 14.01 10.25 -17.38
N PRO A 353 13.28 10.83 -18.35
CA PRO A 353 13.64 10.67 -19.76
C PRO A 353 15.03 11.23 -20.05
N ILE A 354 15.76 10.55 -20.92
CA ILE A 354 17.09 10.98 -21.39
C ILE A 354 16.94 12.10 -22.42
N TYR A 355 15.88 12.04 -23.22
CA TYR A 355 15.59 12.99 -24.28
C TYR A 355 14.24 13.66 -24.01
N ILE A 356 14.24 15.00 -23.85
CA ILE A 356 13.02 15.81 -23.74
C ILE A 356 12.95 16.76 -24.93
#